data_AF-A0A2G6GJZ1-F1
#
_entry.id   AF-A0A2G6GJZ1-F1
#
_cell.length_a   1.000
_cell.length_b   1.000
_cell.length_c   1.000
_cell.angle_alpha   90.00
_cell.angle_beta   90.00
_cell.angle_gamma   90.00
#
_symmetry.space_group_name_H-M   'P 1'
#
loop_
_entity.id
_entity.type
_entity.pdbx_description
1 polymer ?
#
loop_
_entity_poly.entity_id
_entity_poly.type
_entity_poly.pdbx_seq_one_letter_code
_entity_poly.pdbx_strand_id
1 'polypeptide(L)'
;MWVVFRKKDKKVVGCTVDGGEELEKTFALQEVVSGLVDADDLNDYDAILVTDRAKAAEYLEAFPDKLTVKDTHAEPQLLIRDPETFSLHIKTDARDFHPVDGIPEIVADGQSFATITILKIDDRKKPQRGDKGEDRIYLRTNYGILRDEKGNKDINSIKLKDGEATFRLVSEKVKRVATVQMLSTNPKLPDSTYRIEFI
;
A
#
# COMPACT_ATOMS: atom_id res chain seq x y z
N MET A 1 20.50 -6.36 13.16
CA MET A 1 20.69 -5.80 11.80
C MET A 1 21.39 -4.45 11.84
N TRP A 2 22.36 -4.20 10.96
CA TRP A 2 22.94 -2.86 10.78
C TRP A 2 22.37 -2.18 9.53
N VAL A 3 22.06 -0.89 9.65
CA VAL A 3 21.67 -0.03 8.52
C VAL A 3 22.79 0.97 8.25
N VAL A 4 23.37 0.90 7.06
CA VAL A 4 24.51 1.73 6.64
C VAL A 4 24.02 2.90 5.81
N PHE A 5 24.51 4.09 6.12
CA PHE A 5 24.16 5.33 5.42
C PHE A 5 25.39 6.19 5.15
N ARG A 6 25.32 6.99 4.09
CA ARG A 6 26.35 7.99 3.78
C ARG A 6 26.13 9.25 4.62
N LYS A 7 27.17 9.75 5.30
CA LYS A 7 27.07 10.88 6.23
C LYS A 7 26.68 12.19 5.56
N LYS A 8 27.16 12.43 4.32
CA LYS A 8 26.98 13.69 3.59
C LYS A 8 25.53 13.98 3.24
N ASP A 9 24.81 12.99 2.71
CA ASP A 9 23.44 13.13 2.19
C ASP A 9 22.42 12.33 3.02
N LYS A 10 22.87 11.61 4.05
CA LYS A 10 22.05 10.77 4.93
C LYS A 10 21.27 9.70 4.18
N LYS A 11 21.74 9.33 2.99
CA LYS A 11 21.14 8.29 2.16
C LYS A 11 21.52 6.92 2.71
N VAL A 12 20.53 6.07 2.94
CA VAL A 12 20.77 4.67 3.28
C VAL A 12 21.29 3.95 2.03
N VAL A 13 22.42 3.26 2.16
CA VAL A 13 23.12 2.60 1.05
C VAL A 13 23.05 1.08 1.13
N GLY A 14 22.74 0.52 2.30
CA GLY A 14 22.54 -0.90 2.46
C GLY A 14 22.21 -1.29 3.89
N CYS A 15 21.83 -2.56 4.06
CA CYS A 15 21.54 -3.18 5.34
C CYS A 15 22.27 -4.53 5.38
N THR A 16 22.79 -4.92 6.54
CA THR A 16 23.26 -6.30 6.72
C THR A 16 22.06 -7.24 6.84
N VAL A 17 22.21 -8.50 6.43
CA VAL A 17 21.25 -9.55 6.84
C VAL A 17 21.29 -9.67 8.37
N ASP A 18 20.27 -10.28 8.99
CA ASP A 18 20.13 -10.45 10.45
C ASP A 18 21.33 -11.21 11.07
N GLY A 19 22.45 -10.52 11.18
CA GLY A 19 23.67 -10.97 11.81
C GLY A 19 23.51 -10.81 13.30
N GLY A 20 23.86 -11.87 14.03
CA GLY A 20 23.76 -11.93 15.48
C GLY A 20 24.34 -10.70 16.17
N GLU A 21 23.98 -10.53 17.44
CA GLU A 21 24.32 -9.38 18.30
C GLU A 21 25.81 -9.01 18.36
N GLU A 22 26.69 -9.84 17.79
CA GLU A 22 28.15 -9.71 17.76
C GLU A 22 28.74 -9.12 16.46
N LEU A 23 27.94 -8.76 15.45
CA LEU A 23 28.51 -8.15 14.24
C LEU A 23 29.03 -6.74 14.57
N GLU A 24 30.36 -6.56 14.59
CA GLU A 24 30.98 -5.25 14.86
C GLU A 24 30.62 -4.24 13.77
N LYS A 25 30.37 -2.98 14.18
CA LYS A 25 30.04 -1.86 13.29
C LYS A 25 30.97 -1.75 12.09
N THR A 26 32.28 -1.93 12.32
CA THR A 26 33.32 -1.86 11.29
C THR A 26 33.14 -2.94 10.22
N PHE A 27 32.78 -4.16 10.63
CA PHE A 27 32.53 -5.25 9.71
C PHE A 27 31.28 -4.98 8.86
N ALA A 28 30.19 -4.52 9.49
CA ALA A 28 28.97 -4.15 8.77
C ALA A 28 29.21 -3.05 7.72
N LEU A 29 29.99 -2.03 8.09
CA LEU A 29 30.40 -0.97 7.16
C LEU A 29 31.20 -1.55 6.00
N GLN A 30 32.20 -2.38 6.28
CA GLN A 30 33.05 -2.96 5.25
C GLN A 30 32.28 -3.88 4.30
N GLU A 31 31.42 -4.75 4.82
CA GLU A 31 30.57 -5.66 4.04
C GLU A 31 29.69 -4.87 3.06
N VAL A 32 28.94 -3.88 3.56
CA VAL A 32 27.99 -3.13 2.73
C VAL A 32 28.71 -2.21 1.74
N VAL A 33 29.71 -1.45 2.19
CA VAL A 33 30.39 -0.44 1.37
C VAL A 33 31.24 -1.10 0.28
N SER A 34 31.90 -2.24 0.57
CA SER A 34 32.67 -2.97 -0.45
C SER A 34 31.81 -3.58 -1.57
N GLY A 35 30.51 -3.79 -1.31
CA GLY A 35 29.55 -4.25 -2.30
C GLY A 35 28.99 -3.14 -3.21
N LEU A 36 29.31 -1.86 -2.96
CA LEU A 36 28.83 -0.74 -3.77
C LEU A 36 29.69 -0.57 -5.03
N VAL A 37 29.03 -0.24 -6.16
CA VAL A 37 29.71 -0.03 -7.45
C VAL A 37 30.62 1.20 -7.42
N ASP A 38 30.18 2.29 -6.76
CA ASP A 38 30.91 3.56 -6.63
C ASP A 38 31.04 3.94 -5.14
N ALA A 39 31.79 3.14 -4.39
CA ALA A 39 32.03 3.38 -2.97
C ALA A 39 32.96 4.60 -2.76
N ASP A 40 32.56 5.50 -1.86
CA ASP A 40 33.45 6.54 -1.32
C ASP A 40 34.37 5.95 -0.22
N ASP A 41 35.13 6.79 0.50
CA ASP A 41 35.93 6.35 1.65
C ASP A 41 34.99 5.76 2.72
N LEU A 42 35.40 4.67 3.38
CA LEU A 42 34.64 4.05 4.47
C LEU A 42 34.28 5.06 5.57
N ASN A 43 35.12 6.09 5.79
CA ASN A 43 34.90 7.17 6.75
C ASN A 43 33.73 8.08 6.39
N ASP A 44 33.29 8.11 5.12
CA ASP A 44 32.12 8.85 4.67
C ASP A 44 30.81 8.15 5.01
N TYR A 45 30.88 6.93 5.55
CA TYR A 45 29.73 6.12 5.94
C TYR A 45 29.63 5.97 7.46
N ASP A 46 28.41 5.71 7.91
CA ASP A 46 28.09 5.39 9.29
C ASP A 46 26.99 4.33 9.34
N ALA A 47 26.77 3.71 10.49
CA ALA A 47 25.80 2.64 10.66
C ALA A 47 25.01 2.75 11.97
N ILE A 48 23.72 2.45 11.88
CA ILE A 48 22.79 2.40 13.01
C ILE A 48 22.46 0.92 13.28
N LEU A 49 22.66 0.48 14.52
CA LEU A 49 22.28 -0.87 14.96
C LEU A 49 20.78 -0.90 15.27
N VAL A 50 20.08 -1.83 14.63
CA VAL A 50 18.68 -2.14 14.91
C VAL A 50 18.64 -3.51 15.58
N THR A 51 18.40 -3.52 16.89
CA THR A 51 18.30 -4.73 17.74
C THR A 51 16.89 -5.29 17.81
N ASP A 52 15.87 -4.43 17.66
CA ASP A 52 14.47 -4.86 17.62
C ASP A 52 14.18 -5.54 16.28
N ARG A 53 13.90 -6.85 16.34
CA ARG A 53 13.63 -7.69 15.16
C ARG A 53 12.40 -7.24 14.38
N ALA A 54 11.36 -6.74 15.05
CA ALA A 54 10.15 -6.25 14.38
C ALA A 54 10.44 -4.95 13.62
N LYS A 55 11.21 -4.03 14.23
CA LYS A 55 11.67 -2.82 13.53
C LYS A 55 12.64 -3.12 12.40
N ALA A 56 13.53 -4.10 12.58
CA ALA A 56 14.45 -4.51 11.53
C ALA A 56 13.70 -5.01 10.29
N ALA A 57 12.67 -5.85 10.48
CA ALA A 57 11.79 -6.28 9.40
C ALA A 57 11.08 -5.09 8.72
N GLU A 58 10.54 -4.14 9.51
CA GLU A 58 9.87 -2.96 8.96
C GLU A 58 10.81 -2.06 8.13
N TYR A 59 12.05 -1.89 8.57
CA TYR A 59 13.06 -1.11 7.84
C TYR A 59 13.55 -1.82 6.58
N LEU A 60 13.67 -3.15 6.59
CA LEU A 60 13.97 -3.93 5.38
C LEU A 60 12.89 -3.77 4.31
N GLU A 61 11.61 -3.77 4.71
CA GLU A 61 10.49 -3.51 3.78
C GLU A 61 10.50 -2.09 3.20
N ALA A 62 11.05 -1.11 3.94
CA ALA A 62 11.14 0.29 3.51
C ALA A 62 12.41 0.60 2.68
N PHE A 63 13.43 -0.26 2.75
CA PHE A 63 14.68 -0.10 2.01
C PHE A 63 14.49 -0.44 0.53
N PRO A 64 15.15 0.27 -0.41
CA PRO A 64 16.08 1.39 -0.20
C PRO A 64 15.40 2.76 -0.10
N ASP A 65 14.32 2.98 -0.83
CA ASP A 65 13.90 4.35 -1.19
C ASP A 65 13.07 5.08 -0.13
N LYS A 66 12.52 4.35 0.85
CA LYS A 66 11.63 4.92 1.88
C LYS A 66 12.30 4.98 3.24
N LEU A 67 13.43 4.31 3.44
CA LEU A 67 14.20 4.37 4.67
C LEU A 67 15.18 5.56 4.62
N THR A 68 15.09 6.43 5.61
CA THR A 68 15.87 7.67 5.68
C THR A 68 16.51 7.83 7.05
N VAL A 69 17.60 8.59 7.12
CA VAL A 69 18.23 8.97 8.38
C VAL A 69 17.93 10.43 8.67
N LYS A 70 17.41 10.71 9.86
CA LYS A 70 17.21 12.07 10.35
C LYS A 70 18.16 12.35 11.51
N ASP A 71 18.90 13.44 11.40
CA ASP A 71 19.70 13.93 12.52
C ASP A 71 18.76 14.50 13.58
N THR A 72 18.85 13.95 14.79
CA THR A 72 18.32 14.60 15.99
C THR A 72 19.48 15.24 16.76
N HIS A 73 19.18 16.14 17.70
CA HIS A 73 20.22 16.82 18.51
C HIS A 73 21.10 15.87 19.34
N ALA A 74 20.70 14.61 19.52
CA ALA A 74 21.46 13.61 20.27
C ALA A 74 22.13 12.58 19.35
N GLU A 75 21.37 11.91 18.47
CA GLU A 75 21.88 10.84 17.60
C GLU A 75 21.05 10.70 16.30
N PRO A 76 21.65 10.22 15.19
CA PRO A 76 20.92 9.94 13.96
C PRO A 76 19.91 8.80 14.17
N GLN A 77 18.69 9.00 13.68
CA GLN A 77 17.60 8.01 13.80
C GLN A 77 17.08 7.58 12.45
N LEU A 78 16.72 6.30 12.34
CA LEU A 78 16.05 5.75 11.18
C LEU A 78 14.57 6.12 11.18
N LEU A 79 14.13 6.70 10.07
CA LEU A 79 12.75 7.04 9.81
C LEU A 79 12.30 6.44 8.49
N ILE A 80 11.10 5.88 8.52
CA ILE A 80 10.38 5.51 7.31
C ILE A 80 9.65 6.75 6.83
N ARG A 81 9.96 7.19 5.62
CA ARG A 81 9.31 8.34 5.00
C ARG A 81 7.82 8.09 4.85
N ASP A 82 7.02 9.13 5.08
CA ASP A 82 5.58 9.06 4.83
C ASP A 82 5.28 8.70 3.36
N PRO A 83 4.19 7.97 3.11
CA PRO A 83 3.73 7.69 1.76
C PRO A 83 3.50 8.97 0.95
N GLU A 84 4.03 8.99 -0.27
CA GLU A 84 3.78 10.07 -1.23
C GLU A 84 2.45 9.88 -1.94
N THR A 85 2.12 8.62 -2.25
CA THR A 85 0.92 8.23 -2.98
C THR A 85 0.26 7.02 -2.33
N PHE A 86 -1.05 6.94 -2.48
CA PHE A 86 -1.87 5.81 -2.09
C PHE A 86 -2.55 5.21 -3.32
N SER A 87 -3.12 4.02 -3.19
CA SER A 87 -4.04 3.45 -4.18
C SER A 87 -5.14 2.63 -3.50
N LEU A 88 -6.25 2.43 -4.21
CA LEU A 88 -7.30 1.51 -3.79
C LEU A 88 -7.04 0.13 -4.40
N HIS A 89 -6.74 -0.85 -3.55
CA HIS A 89 -6.76 -2.24 -3.91
C HIS A 89 -8.19 -2.78 -3.78
N ILE A 90 -8.74 -3.29 -4.88
CA ILE A 90 -10.15 -3.69 -5.00
C ILE A 90 -10.23 -5.21 -5.06
N LYS A 91 -11.12 -5.79 -4.25
CA LYS A 91 -11.45 -7.21 -4.23
C LYS A 91 -12.95 -7.41 -4.42
N THR A 92 -13.34 -8.58 -4.90
CA THR A 92 -14.75 -8.97 -5.04
C THR A 92 -14.96 -10.42 -4.60
N ASP A 93 -16.19 -10.74 -4.23
CA ASP A 93 -16.67 -12.10 -3.98
C ASP A 93 -17.30 -12.77 -5.22
N ALA A 94 -17.34 -12.10 -6.37
CA ALA A 94 -17.77 -12.70 -7.62
C ALA A 94 -16.96 -13.97 -7.91
N ARG A 95 -17.66 -15.04 -8.29
CA ARG A 95 -17.06 -16.38 -8.47
C ARG A 95 -16.64 -16.65 -9.91
N ASP A 96 -17.42 -16.12 -10.84
CA ASP A 96 -17.22 -16.28 -12.26
C ASP A 96 -16.45 -15.08 -12.81
N PHE A 97 -15.59 -15.34 -13.78
CA PHE A 97 -14.74 -14.33 -14.41
C PHE A 97 -14.68 -14.60 -15.91
N HIS A 98 -14.81 -13.54 -16.68
CA HIS A 98 -14.72 -13.63 -18.13
C HIS A 98 -13.32 -14.17 -18.52
N PRO A 99 -13.25 -15.21 -19.36
CA PRO A 99 -12.02 -15.99 -19.56
C PRO A 99 -10.91 -15.23 -20.31
N VAL A 100 -11.23 -14.11 -20.96
CA VAL A 100 -10.28 -13.35 -21.79
C VAL A 100 -9.68 -12.17 -21.04
N ASP A 101 -10.49 -11.36 -20.37
CA ASP A 101 -10.08 -10.11 -19.75
C ASP A 101 -10.18 -10.12 -18.22
N GLY A 102 -10.68 -11.21 -17.64
CA GLY A 102 -10.77 -11.41 -16.19
C GLY A 102 -11.73 -10.45 -15.50
N ILE A 103 -12.68 -9.85 -16.22
CA ILE A 103 -13.76 -9.08 -15.60
C ILE A 103 -14.65 -10.06 -14.82
N PRO A 104 -14.94 -9.81 -13.54
CA PRO A 104 -15.86 -10.66 -12.79
C PRO A 104 -17.27 -10.58 -13.37
N GLU A 105 -18.00 -11.69 -13.26
CA GLU A 105 -19.34 -11.86 -13.84
C GLU A 105 -20.36 -12.13 -12.72
N ILE A 106 -21.54 -11.51 -12.83
CA ILE A 106 -22.71 -11.82 -11.99
C ILE A 106 -23.98 -11.89 -12.84
N VAL A 107 -25.00 -12.61 -12.39
CA VAL A 107 -26.24 -12.79 -13.15
C VAL A 107 -27.01 -11.47 -13.32
N ALA A 108 -27.49 -11.21 -14.54
CA ALA A 108 -28.29 -10.06 -14.93
C ALA A 108 -29.80 -10.27 -14.65
N ASP A 109 -30.18 -10.39 -13.37
CA ASP A 109 -31.57 -10.65 -12.94
C ASP A 109 -32.23 -9.47 -12.18
N GLY A 110 -31.47 -8.40 -11.90
CA GLY A 110 -31.94 -7.27 -11.11
C GLY A 110 -31.89 -7.46 -9.59
N GLN A 111 -31.32 -8.57 -9.10
CA GLN A 111 -31.28 -8.94 -7.68
C GLN A 111 -29.93 -9.48 -7.22
N SER A 112 -29.23 -10.20 -8.09
CA SER A 112 -27.86 -10.68 -7.90
C SER A 112 -26.93 -9.50 -7.68
N PHE A 113 -25.90 -9.71 -6.87
CA PHE A 113 -24.96 -8.65 -6.53
C PHE A 113 -23.56 -9.23 -6.34
N ALA A 114 -22.57 -8.37 -6.50
CA ALA A 114 -21.21 -8.60 -6.04
C ALA A 114 -20.91 -7.69 -4.86
N THR A 115 -20.29 -8.26 -3.83
CA THR A 115 -19.65 -7.51 -2.75
C THR A 115 -18.28 -7.06 -3.24
N ILE A 116 -18.00 -5.76 -3.11
CA ILE A 116 -16.75 -5.13 -3.49
C ILE A 116 -16.11 -4.57 -2.22
N THR A 117 -14.92 -5.04 -1.92
CA THR A 117 -14.11 -4.56 -0.79
C THR A 117 -12.95 -3.73 -1.33
N ILE A 118 -12.80 -2.52 -0.82
CA ILE A 118 -11.71 -1.61 -1.15
C ILE A 118 -10.77 -1.47 0.04
N LEU A 119 -9.49 -1.52 -0.25
CA LEU A 119 -8.42 -1.38 0.73
C LEU A 119 -7.44 -0.29 0.27
N LYS A 120 -7.28 0.75 1.08
CA LYS A 120 -6.28 1.78 0.86
C LYS A 120 -4.90 1.24 1.21
N ILE A 121 -4.02 1.23 0.22
CA ILE A 121 -2.64 0.83 0.36
C ILE A 121 -1.70 1.98 0.02
N ASP A 122 -0.50 2.00 0.60
CA ASP A 122 0.56 2.92 0.18
C ASP A 122 1.36 2.38 -1.00
N ASP A 123 2.36 3.15 -1.43
CA ASP A 123 3.34 2.80 -2.45
C ASP A 123 4.19 1.56 -2.13
N ARG A 124 4.17 1.08 -0.88
CA ARG A 124 4.78 -0.18 -0.44
C ARG A 124 3.78 -1.34 -0.38
N LYS A 125 2.56 -1.12 -0.90
CA LYS A 125 1.44 -2.08 -0.84
C LYS A 125 0.99 -2.41 0.59
N LYS A 126 1.33 -1.57 1.57
CA LYS A 126 0.95 -1.77 2.97
C LYS A 126 -0.45 -1.18 3.21
N PRO A 127 -1.38 -1.95 3.83
CA PRO A 127 -2.68 -1.43 4.26
C PRO A 127 -2.52 -0.24 5.21
N GLN A 128 -3.28 0.83 4.98
CA GLN A 128 -3.27 2.01 5.84
C GLN A 128 -4.30 1.87 6.96
N ARG A 129 -3.94 2.26 8.19
CA ARG A 129 -4.78 2.15 9.39
C ARG A 129 -4.78 3.48 10.17
N GLY A 130 -5.72 3.64 11.11
CA GLY A 130 -5.87 4.89 11.86
C GLY A 130 -6.12 6.09 10.94
N ASP A 131 -5.67 7.28 11.34
CA ASP A 131 -5.93 8.52 10.60
C ASP A 131 -5.51 8.49 9.13
N LYS A 132 -4.42 7.78 8.80
CA LYS A 132 -3.96 7.61 7.40
C LYS A 132 -4.86 6.70 6.57
N GLY A 133 -5.62 5.82 7.23
CA GLY A 133 -6.59 4.92 6.60
C GLY A 133 -7.96 5.57 6.36
N GLU A 134 -8.27 6.67 7.05
CA GLU A 134 -9.58 7.29 6.94
C GLU A 134 -9.67 8.18 5.68
N ASP A 135 -10.58 7.85 4.77
CA ASP A 135 -10.96 8.68 3.63
C ASP A 135 -12.45 8.50 3.33
N ARG A 136 -13.03 9.46 2.61
CA ARG A 136 -14.36 9.30 1.99
C ARG A 136 -14.20 9.07 0.50
N ILE A 137 -14.70 7.93 0.04
CA ILE A 137 -14.69 7.55 -1.37
C ILE A 137 -16.08 7.81 -1.94
N TYR A 138 -16.16 8.65 -2.96
CA TYR A 138 -17.40 8.89 -3.70
C TYR A 138 -17.52 7.83 -4.81
N LEU A 139 -18.72 7.26 -4.92
CA LEU A 139 -18.98 6.14 -5.81
C LEU A 139 -19.94 6.59 -6.92
N ARG A 140 -19.63 6.19 -8.16
CA ARG A 140 -20.52 6.33 -9.31
C ARG A 140 -20.54 5.02 -10.07
N THR A 141 -21.66 4.69 -10.68
CA THR A 141 -21.74 3.58 -11.63
C THR A 141 -22.52 4.01 -12.85
N ASN A 142 -22.15 3.49 -14.03
CA ASN A 142 -22.93 3.70 -15.25
C ASN A 142 -24.14 2.76 -15.35
N TYR A 143 -24.08 1.60 -14.69
CA TYR A 143 -25.15 0.59 -14.65
C TYR A 143 -25.20 -0.11 -13.29
N GLY A 144 -26.37 -0.60 -12.90
CA GLY A 144 -26.59 -1.24 -11.60
C GLY A 144 -26.79 -0.25 -10.46
N ILE A 145 -27.04 -0.79 -9.28
CA ILE A 145 -27.33 0.00 -8.07
C ILE A 145 -26.25 -0.26 -7.04
N LEU A 146 -25.59 0.81 -6.58
CA LEU A 146 -24.62 0.75 -5.50
C LEU A 146 -25.34 0.79 -4.15
N ARG A 147 -25.09 -0.22 -3.31
CA ARG A 147 -25.68 -0.33 -1.98
C ARG A 147 -24.63 -0.50 -0.90
N ASP A 148 -25.00 -0.21 0.34
CA ASP A 148 -24.15 -0.50 1.49
C ASP A 148 -23.81 -2.00 1.62
N GLU A 149 -22.85 -2.33 2.47
CA GLU A 149 -22.38 -3.70 2.73
C GLU A 149 -23.52 -4.69 3.05
N LYS A 150 -24.63 -4.20 3.63
CA LYS A 150 -25.80 -5.01 4.01
C LYS A 150 -26.86 -5.08 2.92
N GLY A 151 -26.76 -4.26 1.86
CA GLY A 151 -27.75 -4.15 0.80
C GLY A 151 -29.02 -3.36 1.17
N ASN A 152 -28.98 -2.61 2.27
CA ASN A 152 -30.17 -1.99 2.88
C ASN A 152 -30.53 -0.63 2.27
N LYS A 153 -29.54 0.10 1.75
CA LYS A 153 -29.73 1.44 1.20
C LYS A 153 -28.81 1.67 0.03
N ASP A 154 -29.28 2.49 -0.89
CA ASP A 154 -28.49 3.00 -1.99
C ASP A 154 -27.48 4.01 -1.47
N ILE A 155 -26.27 4.00 -2.03
CA ILE A 155 -25.17 4.86 -1.59
C ILE A 155 -24.51 5.54 -2.78
N ASN A 156 -23.95 6.72 -2.53
CA ASN A 156 -23.12 7.48 -3.47
C ASN A 156 -21.71 7.77 -2.92
N SER A 157 -21.45 7.32 -1.69
CA SER A 157 -20.16 7.44 -1.03
C SER A 157 -20.04 6.43 0.11
N ILE A 158 -18.81 6.09 0.44
CA ILE A 158 -18.46 5.23 1.57
C ILE A 158 -17.27 5.80 2.31
N LYS A 159 -17.24 5.63 3.64
CA LYS A 159 -16.10 6.03 4.46
C LYS A 159 -15.21 4.81 4.69
N LEU A 160 -13.94 4.92 4.36
CA LEU A 160 -12.93 3.94 4.77
C LEU A 160 -12.80 4.00 6.29
N LYS A 161 -12.92 2.84 6.93
CA LYS A 161 -12.61 2.64 8.34
C LYS A 161 -11.34 1.83 8.42
N ASP A 162 -10.31 2.38 9.04
CA ASP A 162 -8.99 1.75 9.06
C ASP A 162 -8.53 1.38 7.64
N GLY A 163 -8.73 2.26 6.66
CA GLY A 163 -8.33 2.02 5.27
C GLY A 163 -9.19 1.03 4.50
N GLU A 164 -10.27 0.51 5.07
CA GLU A 164 -11.08 -0.51 4.44
C GLU A 164 -12.56 -0.10 4.37
N ALA A 165 -13.23 -0.48 3.28
CA ALA A 165 -14.67 -0.39 3.18
C ALA A 165 -15.23 -1.44 2.22
N THR A 166 -16.49 -1.80 2.44
CA THR A 166 -17.20 -2.77 1.62
C THR A 166 -18.55 -2.22 1.18
N PHE A 167 -18.90 -2.43 -0.09
CA PHE A 167 -20.19 -2.08 -0.65
C PHE A 167 -20.65 -3.16 -1.63
N ARG A 168 -21.88 -3.05 -2.13
CA ARG A 168 -22.44 -4.00 -3.11
C ARG A 168 -22.77 -3.27 -4.41
N LEU A 169 -22.56 -3.95 -5.53
CA LEU A 169 -23.13 -3.58 -6.81
C LEU A 169 -24.21 -4.61 -7.16
N VAL A 170 -25.47 -4.18 -7.17
CA VAL A 170 -26.63 -4.99 -7.57
C VAL A 170 -26.80 -4.89 -9.09
N SER A 171 -26.97 -6.03 -9.74
CA SER A 171 -27.14 -6.13 -11.19
C SER A 171 -28.47 -5.56 -11.66
N GLU A 172 -28.59 -5.39 -12.96
CA GLU A 172 -29.84 -5.06 -13.64
C GLU A 172 -30.32 -6.29 -14.43
N LYS A 173 -31.54 -6.23 -14.98
CA LYS A 173 -32.08 -7.29 -15.86
C LYS A 173 -31.49 -7.30 -17.28
N VAL A 174 -30.46 -6.49 -17.52
CA VAL A 174 -29.86 -6.28 -18.84
C VAL A 174 -28.40 -6.69 -18.77
N LYS A 175 -27.98 -7.53 -19.73
CA LYS A 175 -26.59 -7.96 -19.85
C LYS A 175 -25.71 -6.84 -20.39
N ARG A 176 -24.65 -6.48 -19.67
CA ARG A 176 -23.70 -5.41 -20.01
C ARG A 176 -22.60 -5.31 -18.97
N VAL A 177 -21.51 -4.65 -19.36
CA VAL A 177 -20.42 -4.31 -18.44
C VAL A 177 -20.75 -3.03 -17.67
N ALA A 178 -20.89 -3.15 -16.36
CA ALA A 178 -20.97 -2.05 -15.42
C ALA A 178 -19.57 -1.59 -15.00
N THR A 179 -19.39 -0.27 -14.87
CA THR A 179 -18.17 0.36 -14.41
C THR A 179 -18.46 1.21 -13.18
N VAL A 180 -17.82 0.86 -12.07
CA VAL A 180 -17.83 1.63 -10.84
C VAL A 180 -16.62 2.56 -10.81
N GLN A 181 -16.85 3.85 -10.69
CA GLN A 181 -15.83 4.86 -10.45
C GLN A 181 -15.76 5.15 -8.94
N MET A 182 -14.54 5.19 -8.42
CA MET A 182 -14.21 5.49 -7.04
C MET A 182 -13.35 6.74 -7.02
N LEU A 183 -13.90 7.82 -6.45
CA LEU A 183 -13.31 9.14 -6.48
C LEU A 183 -12.94 9.58 -5.07
N SER A 184 -11.80 10.23 -4.90
CA SER A 184 -11.33 10.73 -3.60
C SER A 184 -11.09 12.24 -3.62
N THR A 185 -11.33 12.90 -2.48
CA THR A 185 -10.88 14.28 -2.28
C THR A 185 -9.43 14.36 -1.81
N ASN A 186 -8.81 13.21 -1.50
CA ASN A 186 -7.43 13.14 -1.08
C ASN A 186 -6.51 13.21 -2.31
N PRO A 187 -5.71 14.29 -2.48
CA PRO A 187 -4.90 14.48 -3.69
C PRO A 187 -3.80 13.42 -3.85
N LYS A 188 -3.47 12.68 -2.78
CA LYS A 188 -2.50 11.57 -2.81
C LYS A 188 -3.13 10.23 -3.18
N LEU A 189 -4.46 10.15 -3.28
CA LEU A 189 -5.18 8.94 -3.66
C LEU A 189 -5.88 9.18 -5.01
N PRO A 190 -5.30 8.72 -6.13
CA PRO A 190 -5.89 8.89 -7.44
C PRO A 190 -7.21 8.13 -7.55
N ASP A 191 -8.06 8.58 -8.46
CA ASP A 191 -9.32 7.93 -8.78
C ASP A 191 -9.08 6.51 -9.33
N SER A 192 -9.98 5.59 -9.01
CA SER A 192 -9.93 4.19 -9.46
C SER A 192 -11.22 3.81 -10.18
N THR A 193 -11.11 2.86 -11.12
CA THR A 193 -12.26 2.26 -11.80
C THR A 193 -12.26 0.76 -11.62
N TYR A 194 -13.45 0.18 -11.47
CA TYR A 194 -13.67 -1.25 -11.38
C TYR A 194 -14.77 -1.66 -12.34
N ARG A 195 -14.60 -2.79 -13.03
CA ARG A 195 -15.57 -3.30 -14.00
C ARG A 195 -16.12 -4.62 -13.53
N ILE A 196 -17.41 -4.84 -13.76
CA ILE A 196 -18.08 -6.12 -13.57
C ILE A 196 -19.06 -6.32 -14.72
N GLU A 197 -19.23 -7.55 -15.18
CA GLU A 197 -20.16 -7.88 -16.25
C GLU A 197 -21.44 -8.53 -15.69
N PHE A 198 -22.58 -8.07 -16.20
CA PHE A 198 -23.87 -8.69 -15.95
C PHE A 198 -24.15 -9.69 -17.08
N ILE A 199 -24.26 -10.98 -16.74
CA ILE A 199 -24.40 -12.10 -17.69
C ILE A 199 -25.77 -12.78 -17.67
#